data_AF-S6BF41-F1
#
_entry.id   AF-S6BF41-F1
#
_cell.length_a   1.000
_cell.length_b   1.000
_cell.length_c   1.000
_cell.angle_alpha   90.00
_cell.angle_beta   90.00
_cell.angle_gamma   90.00
#
_symmetry.space_group_name_H-M   'P 1'
#
loop_
_entity.id
_entity.type
_entity.pdbx_description
1 polymer ?
#
loop_
_entity_poly.entity_id
_entity_poly.type
_entity_poly.pdbx_seq_one_letter_code
_entity_poly.pdbx_strand_id
1 'polypeptide(L)'
;MALIECGDCKREISSLATSCPNCGAPVYGRGTTPLGAWTSSGKEAWGEVPNHSKVDKVAAAKEDALQARLTLILLIGGIAFLYFFREEWLQPLQKILMAFS
;
A
#
# COMPACT_ATOMS: atom_id res chain seq x y z
N MET A 1 -9.11 -49.41 11.38
CA MET A 1 -8.34 -48.15 11.35
C MET A 1 -7.57 -48.13 10.03
N ALA A 2 -7.69 -47.07 9.22
CA ALA A 2 -7.02 -46.99 7.92
C ALA A 2 -5.64 -46.33 8.09
N LEU A 3 -4.57 -47.08 7.79
CA LEU A 3 -3.21 -46.56 7.70
C LEU A 3 -2.96 -46.13 6.26
N ILE A 4 -2.34 -44.98 6.08
CA ILE A 4 -1.88 -44.46 4.79
C ILE A 4 -0.36 -44.38 4.80
N GLU A 5 0.26 -44.52 3.64
CA GLU A 5 1.70 -44.36 3.50
C GLU A 5 2.06 -42.87 3.42
N CYS A 6 3.04 -42.43 4.22
CA CYS A 6 3.57 -41.08 4.15
C CYS A 6 4.33 -40.88 2.83
N GLY A 7 3.97 -39.85 2.05
CA GLY A 7 4.59 -39.57 0.76
C GLY A 7 6.09 -39.25 0.84
N ASP A 8 6.56 -38.71 1.97
CA ASP A 8 7.97 -38.33 2.16
C ASP A 8 8.83 -39.49 2.68
N CYS A 9 8.44 -40.09 3.81
CA CYS A 9 9.27 -41.10 4.47
C CYS A 9 8.85 -42.54 4.20
N LYS A 10 7.78 -42.77 3.42
CA LYS A 10 7.24 -44.09 3.04
C LYS A 10 6.93 -45.01 4.22
N ARG A 11 6.67 -44.42 5.39
CA ARG A 11 6.23 -45.16 6.58
C ARG A 11 4.72 -45.09 6.69
N GLU A 12 4.15 -46.13 7.26
CA GLU A 12 2.72 -46.19 7.52
C GLU A 12 2.35 -45.25 8.66
N ILE A 13 1.33 -44.43 8.44
CA ILE A 13 0.83 -43.43 9.38
C ILE A 13 -0.70 -43.48 9.43
N SER A 14 -1.28 -42.98 10.51
CA SER A 14 -2.73 -42.92 10.63
C SER A 14 -3.32 -41.93 9.62
N SER A 15 -4.40 -42.32 8.93
CA SER A 15 -5.16 -41.42 8.04
C SER A 15 -5.70 -40.16 8.71
N LEU A 16 -5.78 -40.14 10.04
CA LEU A 16 -6.20 -38.98 10.84
C LEU A 16 -5.04 -38.12 11.34
N ALA A 17 -3.78 -38.54 11.11
CA ALA A 17 -2.64 -37.76 11.57
C ALA A 17 -2.52 -36.47 10.75
N THR A 18 -2.43 -35.32 11.42
CA THR A 18 -2.17 -34.02 10.75
C THR A 18 -0.74 -33.92 10.22
N SER A 19 0.19 -34.58 10.90
CA SER A 19 1.62 -34.64 10.52
C SER A 19 2.17 -36.03 10.77
N CYS A 20 3.15 -36.44 9.97
CA CYS A 20 3.82 -37.71 10.10
C CYS A 20 4.69 -37.71 11.38
N PRO A 21 4.46 -38.63 12.34
CA PRO A 21 5.25 -38.69 13.57
C PRO A 21 6.71 -39.13 13.33
N ASN A 22 7.01 -39.69 12.16
CA ASN A 22 8.35 -40.19 11.83
C ASN A 22 9.26 -39.13 11.19
N CYS A 23 8.71 -38.25 10.34
CA CYS A 23 9.51 -37.25 9.61
C CYS A 23 9.04 -35.80 9.83
N GLY A 24 7.91 -35.59 10.51
CA GLY A 24 7.32 -34.27 10.72
C GLY A 24 6.59 -33.68 9.51
N ALA A 25 6.57 -34.38 8.37
CA ALA A 25 5.92 -33.88 7.16
C ALA A 25 4.39 -33.77 7.35
N PRO A 26 3.75 -32.66 6.91
CA PRO A 26 2.31 -32.50 6.97
C PRO A 26 1.61 -33.53 6.07
N VAL A 27 0.61 -34.20 6.63
CA VAL A 27 -0.13 -35.25 5.94
C VAL A 27 -1.34 -34.59 5.30
N TYR A 28 -1.17 -34.14 4.06
CA TYR A 28 -2.28 -33.60 3.28
C TYR A 28 -3.21 -34.76 2.89
N GLY A 29 -4.23 -35.01 3.70
CA GLY A 29 -5.28 -35.97 3.40
C GLY A 29 -5.82 -35.70 2.00
N ARG A 30 -5.90 -36.76 1.16
CA ARG A 30 -6.40 -36.74 -0.22
C ARG A 30 -7.90 -36.40 -0.32
N GLY A 31 -8.32 -35.29 0.26
CA GLY A 31 -9.72 -34.84 0.27
C GLY A 31 -9.89 -33.33 0.23
N THR A 32 -8.91 -32.53 0.62
CA THR A 32 -8.98 -31.06 0.54
C THR A 32 -7.58 -30.47 0.41
N THR A 33 -7.13 -30.28 -0.82
CA THR A 33 -6.01 -29.38 -1.11
C THR A 33 -6.42 -27.97 -0.67
N PRO A 34 -5.57 -27.25 0.06
CA PRO A 34 -5.08 -26.05 -0.58
C PRO A 34 -3.56 -26.06 -0.65
N LEU A 35 -3.11 -25.68 -1.84
CA LEU A 35 -1.75 -25.43 -2.22
C LEU A 35 -1.02 -24.65 -1.12
N GLY A 36 0.10 -25.20 -0.66
CA GLY A 36 0.99 -24.50 0.27
C GLY A 36 2.25 -25.27 0.66
N ALA A 37 2.49 -26.46 0.10
CA ALA A 37 3.75 -27.16 0.27
C ALA A 37 4.78 -26.55 -0.69
N TRP A 38 5.69 -25.77 -0.13
CA TRP A 38 6.84 -25.20 -0.79
C TRP A 38 7.67 -26.32 -1.45
N THR A 39 7.75 -26.30 -2.77
CA THR A 39 8.77 -27.04 -3.52
C THR A 39 9.73 -26.02 -4.14
N SER A 40 11.00 -26.10 -3.76
CA SER A 40 12.10 -25.30 -4.29
C SER A 40 12.54 -25.70 -5.71
N SER A 41 11.62 -26.26 -6.52
CA SER A 41 11.93 -26.66 -7.88
C SER A 41 10.63 -26.91 -8.66
N GLY A 42 9.88 -25.85 -8.95
CA GLY A 42 8.68 -25.92 -9.76
C GLY A 42 8.39 -24.56 -10.37
N LYS A 43 8.36 -24.49 -11.71
CA LYS A 43 7.91 -23.31 -12.45
C LYS A 43 6.57 -22.86 -11.90
N GLU A 44 6.57 -21.65 -11.39
CA GLU A 44 5.54 -21.05 -10.56
C GLU A 44 4.36 -20.66 -11.45
N ALA A 45 3.34 -21.51 -11.52
CA ALA A 45 1.99 -21.11 -11.90
C ALA A 45 1.27 -20.55 -10.65
N TRP A 46 1.87 -19.53 -10.05
CA TRP A 46 1.25 -18.63 -9.10
C TRP A 46 1.19 -17.30 -9.80
N GLY A 47 -0.01 -16.73 -9.92
CA GLY A 47 -0.22 -15.45 -10.57
C GLY A 47 0.81 -14.44 -10.09
N GLU A 48 1.40 -13.71 -11.05
CA GLU A 48 2.43 -12.72 -10.83
C GLU A 48 2.09 -11.85 -9.61
N VAL A 49 2.82 -12.07 -8.52
CA VAL A 49 2.96 -11.03 -7.50
C VAL A 49 3.67 -9.88 -8.21
N PRO A 50 3.04 -8.69 -8.36
CA PRO A 50 3.67 -7.58 -9.03
C PRO A 50 4.94 -7.23 -8.26
N ASN A 51 6.06 -7.31 -8.95
CA ASN A 51 7.38 -6.99 -8.48
C ASN A 51 7.38 -5.62 -7.77
N HIS A 52 7.54 -5.63 -6.45
CA HIS A 52 7.52 -4.43 -5.60
C HIS A 52 8.78 -3.53 -5.79
N SER A 53 9.58 -3.72 -6.84
CA SER A 53 10.68 -2.78 -7.16
C SER A 53 10.27 -1.63 -8.11
N LYS A 54 9.04 -1.64 -8.64
CA LYS A 54 8.51 -0.56 -9.49
C LYS A 54 7.42 0.31 -8.84
N VAL A 55 6.93 -0.07 -7.65
CA VAL A 55 5.82 0.65 -7.00
C VAL A 55 6.27 2.00 -6.43
N ASP A 56 7.55 2.15 -6.10
CA ASP A 56 8.08 3.41 -5.55
C ASP A 56 8.18 4.55 -6.58
N LYS A 57 8.17 4.23 -7.89
CA LYS A 57 8.26 5.25 -8.95
C LYS A 57 6.89 5.82 -9.36
N VAL A 58 5.80 5.17 -8.98
CA VAL A 58 4.43 5.63 -9.30
C VAL A 58 3.78 6.37 -8.13
N ALA A 59 4.30 6.21 -6.91
CA ALA A 59 3.88 6.98 -5.74
C ALA A 59 4.33 8.46 -5.82
N ALA A 60 5.51 8.74 -6.38
CA ALA A 60 6.00 10.11 -6.54
C ALA A 60 5.19 10.94 -7.56
N ALA A 61 4.58 10.32 -8.57
CA ALA A 61 3.90 11.05 -9.64
C ALA A 61 2.47 11.52 -9.28
N LYS A 62 1.88 11.04 -8.18
CA LYS A 62 0.51 11.41 -7.78
C LYS A 62 0.49 12.62 -6.84
N GLU A 63 1.58 12.89 -6.15
CA GLU A 63 1.74 14.03 -5.25
C GLU A 63 1.96 15.34 -6.02
N ASP A 64 2.55 15.26 -7.22
CA ASP A 64 2.82 16.43 -8.09
C ASP A 64 1.55 17.20 -8.49
N ALA A 65 0.46 16.49 -8.78
CA ALA A 65 -0.78 17.11 -9.22
C ALA A 65 -1.54 17.81 -8.08
N LEU A 66 -1.42 17.30 -6.85
CA LEU A 66 -2.04 17.92 -5.68
C LEU A 66 -1.24 19.14 -5.21
N GLN A 67 0.10 19.04 -5.25
CA GLN A 67 0.99 20.12 -4.85
C GLN A 67 0.88 21.33 -5.79
N ALA A 68 0.71 21.10 -7.11
CA ALA A 68 0.47 22.18 -8.07
C ALA A 68 -0.85 22.92 -7.81
N ARG A 69 -1.94 22.20 -7.47
CA ARG A 69 -3.24 22.82 -7.15
C ARG A 69 -3.20 23.62 -5.86
N LEU A 70 -2.57 23.08 -4.81
CA LEU A 70 -2.45 23.77 -3.53
C LEU A 70 -1.61 25.06 -3.66
N THR A 71 -0.52 25.01 -4.44
CA THR A 71 0.32 26.18 -4.72
C THR A 71 -0.46 27.28 -5.45
N LEU A 72 -1.30 26.91 -6.44
CA LEU A 72 -2.14 27.87 -7.15
C LEU A 72 -3.15 28.56 -6.21
N ILE A 73 -3.81 27.79 -5.33
CA ILE A 73 -4.79 28.33 -4.36
C ILE A 73 -4.11 29.31 -3.39
N LEU A 74 -2.93 28.97 -2.87
CA LEU A 74 -2.18 29.85 -1.98
C LEU A 74 -1.71 31.14 -2.68
N LEU A 75 -1.31 31.05 -3.95
CA LEU A 75 -0.94 32.22 -4.75
C LEU A 75 -2.12 33.17 -4.96
N ILE A 76 -3.26 32.64 -5.42
CA ILE A 76 -4.47 33.44 -5.66
C ILE A 76 -4.97 34.05 -4.35
N GLY A 77 -5.03 33.25 -3.28
CA GLY A 77 -5.46 33.70 -1.96
C GLY A 77 -4.55 34.79 -1.37
N GLY A 78 -3.23 34.62 -1.50
CA GLY A 78 -2.25 35.60 -1.03
C GLY A 78 -2.32 36.92 -1.79
N ILE A 79 -2.44 36.87 -3.13
CA ILE A 79 -2.60 38.08 -3.96
C ILE A 79 -3.91 38.79 -3.59
N ALA A 80 -5.04 38.07 -3.54
CA ALA A 80 -6.33 38.65 -3.16
C ALA A 80 -6.29 39.27 -1.75
N PHE A 81 -5.63 38.61 -0.80
CA PHE A 81 -5.43 39.12 0.56
C PHE A 81 -4.59 40.41 0.55
N LEU A 82 -3.52 40.49 -0.24
CA LEU A 82 -2.72 41.71 -0.37
C LEU A 82 -3.50 42.85 -1.02
N TYR A 83 -4.33 42.56 -2.03
CA TYR A 83 -5.23 43.56 -2.62
C TYR A 83 -6.26 44.06 -1.62
N PHE A 84 -6.91 43.14 -0.90
CA PHE A 84 -7.88 43.47 0.14
C PHE A 84 -7.23 44.28 1.26
N PHE A 85 -6.09 43.84 1.76
CA PHE A 85 -5.36 44.55 2.82
C PHE A 85 -4.89 45.93 2.37
N ARG A 86 -4.46 46.08 1.11
CA ARG A 86 -4.09 47.37 0.53
C ARG A 86 -5.30 48.30 0.42
N GLU A 87 -6.44 47.82 -0.08
CA GLU A 87 -7.66 48.63 -0.20
C GLU A 87 -8.19 49.06 1.17
N GLU A 88 -8.28 48.14 2.12
CA GLU A 88 -8.90 48.39 3.43
C GLU A 88 -8.04 49.29 4.34
N TRP A 89 -6.71 49.20 4.26
CA TRP A 89 -5.80 49.91 5.18
C TRP A 89 -5.16 51.17 4.61
N LEU A 90 -4.85 51.25 3.31
CA LEU A 90 -4.17 52.42 2.75
C LEU A 90 -5.14 53.58 2.47
N GLN A 91 -6.37 53.29 2.06
CA GLN A 91 -7.40 54.30 1.75
C GLN A 91 -7.80 55.17 2.95
N PRO A 92 -8.08 54.63 4.16
CA PRO A 92 -8.46 55.46 5.30
C PRO A 92 -7.29 56.32 5.80
N LEU A 93 -6.05 55.85 5.70
CA LEU A 93 -4.86 56.57 6.16
C LEU A 93 -4.61 57.84 5.35
N GLN A 94 -4.79 57.81 4.02
CA GLN A 94 -4.68 59.01 3.20
C GLN A 94 -5.78 60.04 3.50
N LYS A 95 -7.01 59.58 3.78
CA LYS A 95 -8.12 60.48 4.16
C LYS A 95 -7.86 61.15 5.50
N ILE A 96 -7.30 60.42 6.48
CA ILE A 96 -6.93 61.00 7.78
C ILE A 96 -5.79 62.01 7.62
N LEU A 97 -4.78 61.71 6.78
CA LEU A 97 -3.65 62.61 6.54
C LEU A 97 -4.08 63.94 5.89
N MET A 98 -5.03 63.90 4.94
CA MET A 98 -5.57 65.11 4.30
C MET A 98 -6.51 65.92 5.21
N ALA A 99 -7.12 65.30 6.23
CA ALA A 99 -7.99 66.01 7.17
C ALA A 99 -7.21 66.84 8.22
N PHE A 100 -5.90 66.60 8.36
CA PHE A 100 -5.03 67.29 9.31
C PHE A 100 -4.15 68.40 8.69
N SER A 101 -4.24 68.61 7.37
CA SER A 101 -3.57 69.71 6.65
C SER A 101 -4.56 70.81 6.27
#